data_AF-A0A354YEW3-F1
#
_entry.id   AF-A0A354YEW3-F1
#
_cell.length_a   1.000
_cell.length_b   1.000
_cell.length_c   1.000
_cell.angle_alpha   90.00
_cell.angle_beta   90.00
_cell.angle_gamma   90.00
#
_symmetry.space_group_name_H-M   'P 1'
#
loop_
_entity.id
_entity.type
_entity.pdbx_description
1 polymer ?
#
loop_
_entity_poly.entity_id
_entity_poly.type
_entity_poly.pdbx_seq_one_letter_code
_entity_poly.pdbx_strand_id
1 'polypeptide(L)' 'MHDQPNLAERLDRLLPQTQCGQCGFDGCRPYAAAMARGEAGVDRCPPGGDA' A
#
# COMPACT_ATOMS: atom_id res chain seq x y z
N MET A 1 -20.69 8.22 -11.80
CA MET A 1 -19.30 8.72 -11.83
C MET A 1 -18.55 8.10 -10.65
N HIS A 2 -18.06 6.88 -10.80
CA HIS A 2 -17.18 6.29 -9.79
C HIS A 2 -15.78 6.83 -10.03
N ASP A 3 -15.59 8.10 -9.68
CA ASP A 3 -14.29 8.65 -9.33
C ASP A 3 -13.86 7.95 -8.05
N GLN A 4 -13.35 6.73 -8.19
CA GLN A 4 -12.59 6.15 -7.09
C GLN A 4 -11.22 6.83 -7.18
N PRO A 5 -10.87 7.71 -6.22
CA PRO A 5 -9.50 8.21 -6.14
C PRO A 5 -8.58 7.00 -6.18
N ASN A 6 -7.61 7.04 -7.10
CA ASN A 6 -6.77 5.91 -7.51
C ASN A 6 -6.55 4.95 -6.33
N LEU A 7 -6.89 3.67 -6.48
CA LEU A 7 -6.80 2.69 -5.40
C LEU A 7 -5.43 2.74 -4.69
N ALA A 8 -4.37 3.08 -5.42
CA ALA A 8 -3.04 3.35 -4.90
C ALA A 8 -2.98 4.51 -3.89
N GLU A 9 -3.65 5.64 -4.15
CA GLU A 9 -3.73 6.77 -3.20
C GLU A 9 -4.52 6.41 -1.94
N ARG A 10 -5.59 5.62 -2.08
CA ARG A 10 -6.37 5.14 -0.94
C ARG A 10 -5.54 4.21 -0.07
N LEU A 11 -4.83 3.29 -0.70
CA LEU A 11 -3.92 2.36 -0.03
C LEU A 11 -2.73 3.10 0.60
N ASP A 12 -2.16 4.09 -0.08
CA ASP A 12 -1.09 4.94 0.44
C ASP A 12 -1.54 5.61 1.75
N ARG A 13 -2.76 6.16 1.79
CA ARG A 13 -3.34 6.75 3.02
C ARG A 13 -3.67 5.75 4.13
N LEU A 14 -3.91 4.48 3.80
CA LEU A 14 -4.14 3.41 4.77
C LEU A 14 -2.83 2.87 5.35
N LEU A 15 -1.74 2.94 4.58
CA LEU A 15 -0.43 2.56 5.06
C LEU A 15 0.06 3.54 6.13
N PRO A 16 0.95 3.09 7.04
CA PRO A 16 1.45 3.93 8.13
C PRO A 16 2.34 5.10 7.66
N GLN A 17 2.54 5.29 6.36
CA GLN A 17 3.34 6.38 5.76
C GLN A 17 4.79 6.44 6.30
N THR A 18 5.27 5.40 6.98
CA THR A 18 6.61 5.34 7.58
C THR A 18 7.71 5.20 6.54
N GLN A 19 7.37 4.89 5.28
CA GLN A 19 8.31 4.66 4.18
C GLN A 19 9.44 3.69 4.58
N CYS A 20 9.15 2.72 5.46
CA CYS A 20 10.14 1.86 6.06
C CYS A 20 10.71 0.79 5.10
N GLY A 21 10.05 0.57 3.96
CA GLY A 21 10.47 -0.39 2.92
C GLY A 21 10.45 -1.87 3.32
N GLN A 22 9.96 -2.19 4.52
CA GLN A 22 9.97 -3.56 5.07
C GLN A 22 9.09 -4.55 4.28
N CYS A 23 8.19 -4.07 3.43
CA CYS A 23 7.38 -4.89 2.53
C CYS A 23 8.11 -5.31 1.22
N GLY A 24 9.37 -4.89 1.04
CA GLY A 24 10.17 -5.18 -0.15
C GLY A 24 10.01 -4.17 -1.28
N PHE A 25 9.46 -2.99 -1.01
CA PHE A 25 9.32 -1.87 -1.94
C PHE A 25 10.05 -0.64 -1.38
N ASP A 26 10.50 0.27 -2.25
CA ASP A 26 11.18 1.52 -1.86
C ASP A 26 10.36 2.44 -0.94
N GLY A 27 9.05 2.22 -0.79
CA GLY A 27 8.21 3.00 0.12
C GLY A 27 6.72 2.66 0.02
N CYS A 28 5.90 3.38 0.79
CA CYS A 28 4.45 3.18 0.84
C CYS A 28 3.77 3.47 -0.51
N ARG A 29 4.19 4.53 -1.22
CA ARG A 29 3.67 4.87 -2.56
C ARG A 29 3.84 3.76 -3.61
N PRO A 30 5.06 3.26 -3.88
CA PRO A 30 5.24 2.18 -4.86
C PRO A 30 4.58 0.87 -4.42
N TYR A 31 4.54 0.60 -3.11
CA TYR A 31 3.82 -0.56 -2.57
C TYR A 31 2.30 -0.45 -2.77
N ALA A 32 1.72 0.72 -2.53
CA ALA A 32 0.30 0.99 -2.73
C ALA A 32 -0.10 0.89 -4.21
N ALA A 33 0.77 1.33 -5.12
CA ALA A 33 0.59 1.15 -6.55
C ALA A 33 0.60 -0.34 -6.96
N ALA A 34 1.52 -1.13 -6.41
CA ALA A 34 1.59 -2.57 -6.67
C ALA A 34 0.35 -3.31 -6.10
N MET A 35 -0.10 -2.94 -4.89
CA MET A 35 -1.33 -3.47 -4.30
C MET A 35 -2.57 -3.09 -5.11
N ALA A 36 -2.63 -1.85 -5.62
CA ALA A 36 -3.73 -1.40 -6.48
C ALA A 36 -3.81 -2.16 -7.81
N ARG A 37 -2.67 -2.66 -8.28
CA ARG A 37 -2.58 -3.51 -9.47
C ARG A 37 -2.80 -5.00 -9.17
N GLY A 38 -2.89 -5.39 -7.90
CA GLY A 38 -2.96 -6.78 -7.48
C GLY A 38 -1.62 -7.53 -7.59
N GLU A 39 -0.50 -6.82 -7.76
CA GLU A 39 0.85 -7.39 -7.84
C GLU A 39 1.43 -7.67 -6.43
N ALA A 40 0.89 -7.04 -5.39
CA ALA A 40 1.29 -7.23 -4.00
C ALA A 40 0.08 -7.37 -3.07
N GLY A 41 0.17 -8.26 -2.08
CA GLY A 41 -0.81 -8.39 -1.00
C GLY A 41 -0.57 -7.39 0.13
N VAL A 42 -1.62 -7.09 0.90
CA VAL A 42 -1.58 -6.22 2.09
C VAL A 42 -0.76 -6.83 3.24
N ASP A 43 -0.64 -8.15 3.23
CA ASP A 43 0.03 -9.00 4.23
C ASP A 43 1.55 -8.81 4.24
N ARG A 44 2.11 -8.15 3.21
CA ARG A 44 3.55 -7.88 3.12
C ARG A 44 3.97 -6.70 4.00
N CYS A 45 3.03 -5.92 4.52
CA CYS A 45 3.33 -4.85 5.45
C CYS A 45 3.33 -5.40 6.89
N PRO A 46 4.49 -5.51 7.56
CA PRO A 46 4.52 -5.97 8.96
C PRO A 46 3.61 -5.17 9.92
N PRO A 47 3.43 -3.83 9.78
CA PRO A 47 2.47 -3.08 10.59
C PRO A 47 1.02 -3.13 10.07
N GLY A 48 0.75 -3.73 8.90
CA GLY A 48 -0.58 -3.83 8.30
C GLY A 48 -1.22 -5.22 8.42
N GLY A 49 -0.48 -6.20 8.93
CA GLY A 49 -1.03 -7.47 9.39
C GLY A 49 -1.54 -7.29 10.82
N ASP A 50 -2.82 -7.57 11.03
CA ASP A 50 -3.50 -7.63 12.32
C ASP A 50 -2.55 -8.16 13.42
N ALA A 51 -2.30 -7.35 14.45
CA ALA A 51 -1.68 -7.83 15.68
C ALA A 51 -2.75 -8.52 16.54
#